data_AF-A0A347U7A4-F1
#
_entry.id   AF-A0A347U7A4-F1
#
_cell.length_a   1.000
_cell.length_b   1.000
_cell.length_c   1.000
_cell.angle_alpha   90.00
_cell.angle_beta   90.00
_cell.angle_gamma   90.00
#
_symmetry.space_group_name_H-M   'P 1'
#
loop_
_entity.id
_entity.type
_entity.pdbx_description
1 polymer ?
#
loop_
_entity_poly.entity_id
_entity_poly.type
_entity_poly.pdbx_seq_one_letter_code
_entity_poly.pdbx_strand_id
1 'polypeptide(L)'
;MQENELKAFIKENSSLIYQYINSEILKDIGVMSYSFFIRLIDEYFSKEEKRVCTNNISIDTFGYYLITEVLGEARQAFPFFRKDTLCLDKIFKEAKVYFNHVKFTIENDTFNIYLIQTKAGVSTLDEEIIKYSKQFPIKTSGIKEFMVNYSLK
;
A
#
# COMPACT_ATOMS: atom_id res chain seq x y z
N MET A 1 -7.44 -13.85 -14.91
CA MET A 1 -7.92 -12.65 -15.61
C MET A 1 -6.74 -12.10 -16.39
N GLN A 2 -6.91 -11.72 -17.66
CA GLN A 2 -5.82 -11.16 -18.45
C GLN A 2 -5.47 -9.75 -17.94
N GLU A 3 -4.23 -9.27 -18.13
CA GLU A 3 -3.79 -7.95 -17.64
C GLU A 3 -4.70 -6.81 -18.13
N ASN A 4 -5.14 -6.85 -19.39
CA ASN A 4 -6.05 -5.85 -19.96
C ASN A 4 -7.45 -5.88 -19.31
N GLU A 5 -7.97 -7.06 -19.00
CA GLU A 5 -9.25 -7.23 -18.30
C GLU A 5 -9.15 -6.70 -16.86
N LEU A 6 -8.05 -7.02 -16.15
CA LEU A 6 -7.77 -6.51 -14.82
C LEU A 6 -7.70 -4.98 -14.81
N LYS A 7 -6.95 -4.40 -15.76
CA LYS A 7 -6.81 -2.95 -15.90
C LYS A 7 -8.14 -2.27 -16.19
N ALA A 8 -8.95 -2.82 -17.10
CA ALA A 8 -10.28 -2.30 -17.43
C ALA A 8 -11.19 -2.32 -16.18
N PHE A 9 -11.26 -3.47 -15.51
CA PHE A 9 -12.06 -3.62 -14.28
C PHE A 9 -11.64 -2.62 -13.21
N ILE A 10 -10.33 -2.44 -12.96
CA ILE A 10 -9.82 -1.50 -11.96
C ILE A 10 -10.20 -0.06 -12.31
N LYS A 11 -10.11 0.33 -13.59
CA LYS A 11 -10.45 1.69 -14.01
C LYS A 11 -11.94 1.97 -13.85
N GLU A 12 -12.80 1.05 -14.27
CA GLU A 12 -14.25 1.14 -14.11
C GLU A 12 -14.69 1.19 -12.65
N ASN A 13 -14.01 0.46 -11.77
CA ASN A 13 -14.35 0.34 -10.34
C ASN A 13 -13.41 1.16 -9.43
N SER A 14 -12.68 2.12 -9.99
CA SER A 14 -11.60 2.84 -9.30
C SER A 14 -12.03 3.50 -7.99
N SER A 15 -13.19 4.15 -7.97
CA SER A 15 -13.75 4.77 -6.76
C SER A 15 -14.00 3.74 -5.64
N LEU A 16 -14.58 2.58 -5.97
CA LEU A 16 -14.85 1.52 -5.00
C LEU A 16 -13.57 0.86 -4.49
N ILE A 17 -12.63 0.57 -5.38
CA ILE A 17 -11.34 -0.02 -5.01
C ILE A 17 -10.56 0.95 -4.12
N TYR A 18 -10.57 2.24 -4.43
CA TYR A 18 -9.99 3.28 -3.59
C TYR A 18 -10.60 3.29 -2.17
N GLN A 19 -11.93 3.23 -2.08
CA GLN A 19 -12.61 3.18 -0.79
C GLN A 19 -12.25 1.92 -0.01
N TYR A 20 -12.21 0.75 -0.66
CA TYR A 20 -11.81 -0.51 -0.05
C TYR A 20 -10.37 -0.42 0.49
N ILE A 21 -9.41 0.04 -0.32
CA ILE A 21 -8.02 0.19 0.11
C ILE A 21 -7.93 1.06 1.36
N ASN A 22 -8.64 2.19 1.41
CA ASN A 22 -8.58 3.11 2.55
C ASN A 22 -9.32 2.62 3.79
N SER A 23 -10.45 1.93 3.63
CA SER A 23 -11.31 1.50 4.74
C SER A 23 -10.93 0.14 5.32
N GLU A 24 -10.33 -0.74 4.53
CA GLU A 24 -9.99 -2.11 4.91
C GLU A 24 -8.47 -2.31 4.99
N ILE A 25 -7.73 -2.09 3.90
CA ILE A 25 -6.28 -2.38 3.86
C ILE A 25 -5.49 -1.39 4.72
N LEU A 26 -5.75 -0.09 4.55
CA LEU A 26 -5.06 0.99 5.26
C LEU A 26 -5.79 1.38 6.56
N LYS A 27 -6.74 0.55 7.01
CA LYS A 27 -7.47 0.77 8.25
C LYS A 27 -6.49 0.92 9.42
N ASP A 28 -6.67 2.01 10.17
CA ASP A 28 -5.83 2.40 11.30
C ASP A 28 -4.34 2.63 10.97
N ILE A 29 -3.97 2.64 9.68
CA ILE A 29 -2.60 2.86 9.20
C ILE A 29 -2.47 4.25 8.59
N GLY A 30 -3.35 4.57 7.64
CA GLY A 30 -3.27 5.80 6.88
C GLY A 30 -4.45 6.05 5.97
N VAL A 31 -4.32 7.06 5.12
CA VAL A 31 -5.27 7.42 4.08
C VAL A 31 -4.49 7.80 2.83
N MET A 32 -4.72 7.06 1.75
CA MET A 32 -4.23 7.36 0.41
C MET A 32 -5.12 8.41 -0.23
N SER A 33 -4.53 9.38 -0.92
CA SER A 33 -5.25 10.36 -1.74
C SER A 33 -5.73 9.71 -3.04
N TYR A 34 -6.88 10.14 -3.56
CA TYR A 34 -7.45 9.56 -4.77
C TYR A 34 -6.58 9.84 -6.02
N SER A 35 -6.05 11.05 -6.15
CA SER A 35 -5.17 11.41 -7.25
C SER A 35 -3.88 10.57 -7.26
N PHE A 36 -3.34 10.28 -6.08
CA PHE A 36 -2.19 9.40 -5.96
C PHE A 36 -2.53 7.96 -6.30
N PHE A 37 -3.67 7.45 -5.81
CA PHE A 37 -4.15 6.10 -6.15
C PHE A 37 -4.23 5.88 -7.67
N ILE A 38 -4.82 6.83 -8.42
CA ILE A 38 -4.90 6.74 -9.88
C ILE A 38 -3.51 6.68 -10.52
N ARG A 39 -2.56 7.49 -10.04
CA ARG A 39 -1.18 7.45 -10.50
C ARG A 39 -0.50 6.11 -10.23
N LEU A 40 -0.71 5.53 -9.05
CA LEU A 40 -0.16 4.20 -8.70
C LEU A 40 -0.67 3.13 -9.67
N ILE A 41 -1.96 3.17 -10.02
CA ILE A 41 -2.53 2.22 -10.99
C ILE A 41 -1.83 2.34 -12.33
N ASP A 42 -1.73 3.57 -12.86
CA ASP A 42 -1.11 3.78 -14.17
C ASP A 42 0.37 3.37 -14.16
N GLU A 43 1.11 3.69 -13.08
CA GLU A 43 2.51 3.29 -12.89
C GLU A 43 2.68 1.76 -12.82
N TYR A 44 1.81 1.09 -12.06
CA TYR A 44 1.83 -0.38 -11.95
C TYR A 44 1.66 -1.05 -13.33
N PHE A 45 0.74 -0.55 -14.16
CA PHE A 45 0.51 -1.12 -15.50
C PHE A 45 1.49 -0.62 -16.58
N SER A 46 2.23 0.47 -16.36
CA SER A 46 3.26 0.92 -17.31
C SER A 46 4.62 0.28 -17.06
N LYS A 47 4.81 -0.36 -15.91
CA LYS A 47 6.07 -1.02 -15.56
C LYS A 47 6.27 -2.30 -16.37
N GLU A 48 7.41 -2.38 -17.06
CA GLU A 48 7.80 -3.57 -17.83
C GLU A 48 8.17 -4.73 -16.90
N GLU A 49 8.99 -4.47 -15.88
CA GLU A 49 9.39 -5.46 -14.89
C GLU A 49 8.58 -5.32 -13.60
N LYS A 50 7.61 -6.22 -13.43
CA LYS A 50 6.80 -6.35 -12.21
C LYS A 50 7.36 -7.50 -11.37
N ARG A 51 7.62 -7.29 -10.08
CA ARG A 51 7.98 -8.34 -9.09
C ARG A 51 6.91 -9.41 -9.00
N VAL A 52 5.65 -9.01 -9.18
CA VAL A 52 4.51 -9.94 -9.28
C VAL A 52 3.81 -9.75 -10.61
N CYS A 53 3.86 -10.80 -11.42
CA CYS A 53 3.15 -10.86 -12.69
C CYS A 53 1.65 -10.66 -12.47
N THR A 54 1.04 -9.83 -13.31
CA THR A 54 -0.40 -9.54 -13.34
C THR A 54 -1.26 -10.79 -13.44
N ASN A 55 -0.76 -11.85 -14.07
CA ASN A 55 -1.44 -13.15 -14.17
C ASN A 55 -1.64 -13.85 -12.82
N ASN A 56 -0.84 -13.48 -11.81
CA ASN A 56 -0.91 -14.03 -10.45
C ASN A 56 -1.68 -13.12 -9.49
N ILE A 57 -2.27 -12.03 -9.99
CA ILE A 57 -3.01 -11.06 -9.17
C ILE A 57 -4.50 -11.18 -9.45
N SER A 58 -5.28 -11.15 -8.38
CA SER A 58 -6.73 -11.02 -8.46
C SER A 58 -7.13 -9.60 -8.08
N ILE A 59 -8.39 -9.24 -8.35
CA ILE A 59 -8.98 -7.98 -7.89
C ILE A 59 -8.78 -7.83 -6.37
N ASP A 60 -9.02 -8.89 -5.61
CA ASP A 60 -8.93 -8.91 -4.16
C ASP A 60 -7.50 -8.67 -3.64
N THR A 61 -6.49 -9.18 -4.34
CA THR A 61 -5.08 -9.01 -3.95
C THR A 61 -4.41 -7.76 -4.54
N PHE A 62 -5.01 -7.16 -5.58
CA PHE A 62 -4.44 -6.02 -6.29
C PHE A 62 -4.07 -4.85 -5.38
N GLY A 63 -4.92 -4.47 -4.42
CA GLY A 63 -4.63 -3.34 -3.53
C GLY A 63 -3.36 -3.53 -2.69
N TYR A 64 -3.09 -4.76 -2.25
CA TYR A 64 -1.88 -5.09 -1.49
C TYR A 64 -0.64 -4.98 -2.38
N TYR A 65 -0.70 -5.60 -3.57
CA TYR A 65 0.41 -5.58 -4.52
C TYR A 65 0.66 -4.18 -5.06
N LEU A 66 -0.37 -3.38 -5.34
CA LEU A 66 -0.24 -1.98 -5.77
C LEU A 66 0.60 -1.18 -4.76
N ILE A 67 0.32 -1.35 -3.47
CA ILE A 67 1.07 -0.67 -2.41
C ILE A 67 2.50 -1.22 -2.33
N THR A 68 2.71 -2.53 -2.31
CA THR A 68 4.07 -3.08 -2.16
C THR A 68 4.94 -2.91 -3.41
N GLU A 69 4.35 -2.94 -4.59
CA GLU A 69 5.06 -2.89 -5.87
C GLU A 69 5.51 -1.49 -6.25
N VAL A 70 4.77 -0.47 -5.81
CA VAL A 70 5.10 0.92 -6.13
C VAL A 70 5.70 1.63 -4.92
N LEU A 71 5.19 1.36 -3.71
CA LEU A 71 5.68 1.99 -2.48
C LEU A 71 6.64 1.11 -1.68
N GLY A 72 6.59 -0.21 -1.83
CA GLY A 72 7.42 -1.16 -1.09
C GLY A 72 8.78 -1.44 -1.73
N GLU A 73 9.06 -0.94 -2.94
CA GLU A 73 10.34 -1.21 -3.60
C GLU A 73 11.52 -0.52 -2.96
N ALA A 74 11.29 0.69 -2.47
CA ALA A 74 12.27 1.48 -1.77
C ALA A 74 11.81 1.66 -0.33
N ARG A 75 12.77 1.75 0.59
CA ARG A 75 12.50 2.41 1.87
C ARG A 75 12.12 3.85 1.56
N GLN A 76 10.83 4.15 1.57
CA GLN A 76 10.36 5.47 1.22
C GLN A 76 10.61 6.40 2.38
N ALA A 77 11.32 7.49 2.12
CA ALA A 77 11.60 8.50 3.12
C ALA A 77 10.29 9.16 3.57
N PHE A 78 10.18 9.44 4.86
CA PHE A 78 8.98 10.02 5.44
C PHE A 78 8.36 11.23 4.69
N PRO A 79 9.14 12.20 4.16
CA PRO A 79 8.57 13.33 3.42
C PRO A 79 7.71 12.97 2.21
N PHE A 80 7.81 11.72 1.73
CA PHE A 80 6.95 11.17 0.69
C PHE A 80 5.51 10.92 1.18
N PHE A 81 5.30 10.66 2.47
CA PHE A 81 3.99 10.30 3.06
C PHE A 81 3.27 11.52 3.60
N ARG A 82 2.39 12.09 2.77
CA ARG A 82 1.69 13.35 3.02
C ARG A 82 0.29 13.32 2.42
N LYS A 83 -0.49 14.40 2.62
CA LYS A 83 -1.92 14.45 2.27
C LYS A 83 -2.20 14.23 0.78
N ASP A 84 -1.31 14.66 -0.11
CA ASP A 84 -1.41 14.47 -1.55
C ASP A 84 -0.96 13.08 -2.03
N THR A 85 -0.38 12.25 -1.15
CA THR A 85 0.10 10.89 -1.47
C THR A 85 -0.58 9.84 -0.58
N LEU A 86 0.16 9.20 0.33
CA LEU A 86 -0.35 8.33 1.39
C LEU A 86 -0.02 8.98 2.74
N CYS A 87 -1.03 9.49 3.42
CA CYS A 87 -0.89 10.09 4.75
C CYS A 87 -0.94 9.00 5.82
N LEU A 88 0.10 8.91 6.64
CA LEU A 88 0.24 7.86 7.66
C LEU A 88 0.04 8.40 9.10
N ASP A 89 -0.55 9.59 9.26
CA ASP A 89 -0.70 10.28 10.54
C ASP A 89 -1.24 9.41 11.69
N LYS A 90 -2.02 8.36 11.38
CA LYS A 90 -2.56 7.40 12.36
C LYS A 90 -1.46 6.64 13.12
N ILE A 91 -0.37 6.27 12.45
CA ILE A 91 0.76 5.54 13.04
C ILE A 91 1.95 6.45 13.39
N PHE A 92 1.88 7.74 13.04
CA PHE A 92 2.97 8.70 13.20
C PHE A 92 2.86 9.63 14.41
N LYS A 93 1.80 9.54 15.21
CA LYS A 93 1.68 10.32 16.46
C LYS A 93 2.90 10.17 17.39
N GLU A 94 3.67 9.08 17.25
CA GLU A 94 4.80 8.71 18.11
C GLU A 94 6.20 8.97 17.50
N ALA A 95 6.33 9.44 16.24
CA ALA A 95 7.60 9.33 15.49
C ALA A 95 8.22 10.65 14.97
N LYS A 96 7.77 11.83 15.45
CA LYS A 96 8.07 13.17 14.87
C LYS A 96 9.54 13.65 14.84
N VAL A 97 10.51 12.92 15.39
CA VAL A 97 11.85 13.47 15.73
C VAL A 97 13.01 12.92 14.88
N TYR A 98 12.79 11.97 13.94
CA TYR A 98 13.89 11.28 13.23
C TYR A 98 13.62 11.02 11.74
N PHE A 99 14.67 10.68 10.96
CA PHE A 99 14.53 10.16 9.60
C PHE A 99 13.89 8.76 9.65
N ASN A 100 12.57 8.73 9.49
CA ASN A 100 11.84 7.49 9.41
C ASN A 100 11.63 7.09 7.95
N HIS A 101 11.64 5.80 7.71
CA HIS A 101 11.27 5.17 6.46
C HIS A 101 10.08 4.26 6.69
N VAL A 102 9.26 4.11 5.67
CA VAL A 102 8.18 3.12 5.69
C VAL A 102 8.51 2.03 4.69
N LYS A 103 8.29 0.78 5.10
CA LYS A 103 8.46 -0.39 4.25
C LYS A 103 7.17 -1.19 4.25
N PHE A 104 6.70 -1.53 3.06
CA PHE A 104 5.59 -2.45 2.83
C PHE A 104 6.14 -3.75 2.23
N THR A 105 5.77 -4.90 2.77
CA THR A 105 6.14 -6.21 2.20
C THR A 105 4.96 -7.17 2.19
N ILE A 106 5.02 -8.17 1.30
CA ILE A 106 4.14 -9.33 1.31
C ILE A 106 5.04 -10.55 1.49
N GLU A 107 4.78 -11.33 2.54
CA GLU A 107 5.52 -12.55 2.88
C GLU A 107 4.52 -13.61 3.33
N ASN A 108 4.52 -14.80 2.71
CA ASN A 108 3.62 -15.90 3.05
C ASN A 108 2.14 -15.47 3.21
N ASP A 109 1.58 -14.81 2.19
CA ASP A 109 0.21 -14.27 2.17
C ASP A 109 -0.12 -13.27 3.30
N THR A 110 0.92 -12.71 3.94
CA THR A 110 0.79 -11.69 4.98
C THR A 110 1.27 -10.35 4.46
N PHE A 111 0.43 -9.32 4.61
CA PHE A 111 0.81 -7.95 4.31
C PHE A 111 1.41 -7.30 5.55
N ASN A 112 2.61 -6.75 5.38
CA ASN A 112 3.40 -6.19 6.47
C ASN A 112 3.70 -4.72 6.22
N ILE A 113 3.66 -3.94 7.29
CA ILE A 113 4.01 -2.52 7.30
C ILE A 113 4.97 -2.28 8.44
N TYR A 114 6.10 -1.64 8.13
CA TYR A 114 7.12 -1.30 9.10
C TYR A 114 7.43 0.20 9.04
N LEU A 115 7.42 0.83 10.21
CA LEU A 115 8.01 2.16 10.40
C LEU A 115 9.41 1.98 10.98
N ILE A 116 10.42 2.25 10.15
CA ILE A 116 11.82 2.02 10.47
C ILE A 116 12.47 3.37 10.74
N GLN A 117 13.08 3.54 11.90
CA GLN A 117 13.92 4.69 12.17
C GLN A 117 15.34 4.44 11.66
N THR A 118 15.87 5.45 10.95
CA THR A 118 17.29 5.56 10.61
C THR A 118 17.86 6.83 11.25
N LYS A 119 19.16 6.84 11.59
CA LYS A 119 19.78 8.00 12.24
C LYS A 119 20.16 9.07 11.21
N ALA A 120 19.95 10.33 11.60
CA ALA A 120 20.42 11.52 10.90
C ALA A 120 21.93 11.71 11.10
N GLY A 121 22.73 11.67 10.03
CA GLY A 121 24.12 12.14 10.04
C GLY A 121 25.17 11.15 10.56
N VAL A 122 26.14 10.88 9.69
CA VAL A 122 27.55 10.43 9.92
C VAL A 122 27.84 9.16 10.72
N SER A 123 26.87 8.46 11.29
CA SER A 123 27.08 7.15 11.91
C SER A 123 25.94 6.19 11.57
N THR A 124 26.28 5.05 10.95
CA THR A 124 25.36 3.93 10.77
C THR A 124 24.88 3.48 12.15
N LEU A 125 23.57 3.36 12.34
CA LEU A 125 23.08 2.47 13.40
C LEU A 125 23.48 1.07 12.97
N ASP A 126 24.09 0.31 13.88
CA ASP A 126 24.44 -1.09 13.61
C ASP A 126 23.18 -1.92 13.33
N GLU A 127 22.01 -1.48 13.80
CA GLU A 127 20.73 -2.16 13.65
C GLU A 127 19.56 -1.21 13.35
N GLU A 128 18.57 -1.71 12.60
CA GLU A 128 17.33 -1.01 12.27
C GLU A 128 16.36 -1.00 13.47
N ILE A 129 15.91 0.19 13.87
CA ILE A 129 14.92 0.32 14.94
C ILE A 129 13.52 0.32 14.33
N ILE A 130 12.73 -0.71 14.61
CA ILE A 130 11.32 -0.79 14.22
C ILE A 130 10.48 -0.07 15.28
N LYS A 131 9.88 1.06 14.92
CA LYS A 131 8.99 1.83 15.81
C LYS A 131 7.56 1.35 15.81
N TYR A 132 7.13 0.83 14.66
CA TYR A 132 5.79 0.33 14.47
C TYR A 132 5.86 -0.81 13.47
N SER A 133 5.14 -1.88 13.78
CA SER A 133 4.88 -2.97 12.86
C SER A 133 3.40 -3.33 12.92
N LYS A 134 2.83 -3.62 11.75
CA LYS A 134 1.51 -4.23 11.65
C LYS A 134 1.55 -5.27 10.55
N GLN A 135 1.03 -6.44 10.86
CA GLN A 135 0.99 -7.59 9.97
C GLN A 135 -0.43 -8.15 9.99
N PHE A 136 -0.96 -8.47 8.83
CA PHE A 136 -2.28 -9.07 8.71
C PHE A 136 -2.40 -9.91 7.43
N PRO A 137 -3.21 -10.97 7.45
CA PRO A 137 -3.38 -11.83 6.30
C PRO A 137 -4.04 -11.08 5.14
N ILE A 138 -3.60 -11.37 3.92
CA ILE A 138 -4.24 -10.89 2.69
C ILE A 138 -5.63 -11.51 2.58
N LYS A 139 -6.65 -10.65 2.43
CA LYS A 139 -8.02 -11.08 2.17
C LYS A 139 -8.19 -11.42 0.68
N THR A 140 -8.42 -12.69 0.36
CA THR A 140 -8.57 -13.18 -1.03
C THR A 140 -9.99 -13.01 -1.61
N SER A 141 -10.95 -12.58 -0.80
CA SER A 141 -12.34 -12.25 -1.19
C SER A 141 -12.77 -10.84 -0.77
N GLY A 142 -11.84 -10.02 -0.28
CA GLY A 142 -12.18 -8.79 0.42
C GLY A 142 -12.84 -7.71 -0.45
N ILE A 143 -12.44 -7.56 -1.73
CA ILE A 143 -13.09 -6.58 -2.61
C ILE A 143 -14.47 -7.05 -2.99
N LYS A 144 -14.63 -8.34 -3.31
CA LYS A 144 -15.96 -8.89 -3.65
C LYS A 144 -16.95 -8.70 -2.50
N GLU A 145 -16.54 -9.04 -1.28
CA GLU A 145 -17.36 -8.82 -0.07
C GLU A 145 -17.67 -7.34 0.15
N PHE A 146 -16.68 -6.46 -0.06
CA PHE A 146 -16.87 -5.02 0.06
C PHE A 146 -17.89 -4.49 -0.95
N MET A 147 -17.79 -4.91 -2.22
CA MET A 147 -18.69 -4.47 -3.28
C MET A 147 -20.13 -4.93 -3.05
N VAL A 148 -20.33 -6.19 -2.63
CA VAL A 148 -21.67 -6.70 -2.27
C VAL A 148 -22.30 -5.86 -1.17
N ASN A 149 -21.54 -5.58 -0.11
CA ASN A 149 -22.03 -4.78 1.02
C ASN A 149 -22.24 -3.30 0.65
N TYR A 150 -21.49 -2.78 -0.33
CA TYR A 150 -21.63 -1.41 -0.80
C TYR A 150 -22.86 -1.24 -1.71
N SER A 151 -23.18 -2.22 -2.56
CA SER A 151 -24.38 -2.21 -3.41
C SER A 151 -25.70 -2.35 -2.63
N LEU A 152 -25.63 -2.80 -1.37
CA LEU A 152 -26.78 -2.92 -0.46
C LEU A 152 -27.01 -1.67 0.41
N LYS A 153 -26.16 -0.65 0.28
CA LYS A 153 -26.27 0.65 0.98
C LYS A 153 -26.81 1.72 0.07
#